data_AF-A0A6N8I1E4-F1
#
_entry.id   AF-A0A6N8I1E4-F1
#
_cell.length_a   1.000
_cell.length_b   1.000
_cell.length_c   1.000
_cell.angle_alpha   90.00
_cell.angle_beta   90.00
_cell.angle_gamma   90.00
#
_symmetry.space_group_name_H-M   'P 1'
#
loop_
_entity.id
_entity.type
_entity.pdbx_description
1 polymer ?
#
loop_
_entity_poly.entity_id
_entity_poly.type
_entity_poly.pdbx_seq_one_letter_code
_entity_poly.pdbx_strand_id
1 'polypeptide(L)' 'MQTLDDIEQIQKNMLSIMDVREYLNADANTFRYQAREDKKNHTDSFGFPVIIIGNRIKIPKEPFLKFMRG' A
#
# COMPACT_ATOMS: atom_id res chain seq x y z
N MET A 1 -2.95 -4.17 -16.67
CA MET A 1 -3.85 -3.52 -15.69
C MET A 1 -4.10 -4.55 -14.62
N GLN A 2 -3.55 -4.33 -13.43
CA GLN A 2 -3.73 -5.24 -12.30
C GLN A 2 -5.09 -4.99 -11.65
N THR A 3 -5.83 -6.06 -11.38
CA THR A 3 -7.12 -6.03 -10.68
C THR A 3 -6.95 -6.30 -9.18
N LEU A 4 -8.02 -6.10 -8.41
CA LEU A 4 -8.02 -6.42 -6.99
C LEU A 4 -7.92 -7.94 -6.74
N ASP A 5 -8.53 -8.75 -7.60
CA ASP A 5 -8.47 -10.21 -7.54
C ASP A 5 -7.03 -10.71 -7.80
N ASP A 6 -6.30 -10.07 -8.72
CA ASP A 6 -4.89 -10.38 -8.96
C ASP A 6 -4.03 -10.16 -7.69
N ILE A 7 -4.35 -9.11 -6.91
CA ILE A 7 -3.66 -8.80 -5.65
C ILE A 7 -3.99 -9.83 -4.58
N GLU A 8 -5.24 -10.29 -4.51
CA GLU A 8 -5.67 -11.31 -3.55
C GLU A 8 -4.94 -12.64 -3.75
N GLN A 9 -4.70 -13.03 -5.00
CA GLN A 9 -3.97 -14.25 -5.37
C GLN A 9 -2.46 -14.21 -5.03
N ILE A 10 -1.92 -13.04 -4.66
CA ILE A 10 -0.53 -12.94 -4.20
C ILE A 10 -0.37 -13.71 -2.89
N GLN A 11 0.50 -14.73 -2.88
CA GLN A 11 0.85 -15.54 -1.71
C GLN A 11 1.77 -14.79 -0.72
N LYS A 12 1.35 -13.59 -0.30
CA LYS A 12 2.02 -12.74 0.68
C LYS A 12 0.98 -12.14 1.63
N ASN A 13 1.29 -12.15 2.93
CA ASN A 13 0.47 -11.44 3.92
C ASN A 13 0.82 -9.94 3.99
N MET A 14 2.04 -9.60 3.57
CA MET A 14 2.55 -8.23 3.55
C MET A 14 2.96 -7.86 2.12
N LEU A 15 2.18 -6.99 1.51
CA LEU A 15 2.42 -6.45 0.19
C LEU A 15 3.48 -5.34 0.27
N SER A 16 4.17 -5.15 -0.83
CA SER A 16 5.00 -3.96 -1.09
C SER A 16 4.27 -3.04 -2.05
N ILE A 17 4.75 -1.80 -2.17
CA ILE A 17 4.21 -0.88 -3.19
C ILE A 17 4.33 -1.47 -4.61
N MET A 18 5.36 -2.28 -4.88
CA MET A 18 5.53 -2.91 -6.20
C MET A 18 4.44 -3.94 -6.50
N ASP A 19 3.84 -4.53 -5.46
CA ASP A 19 2.79 -5.54 -5.61
C ASP A 19 1.42 -4.91 -5.91
N VAL A 20 1.22 -3.61 -5.65
CA VAL A 20 -0.09 -2.93 -5.77
C VAL A 20 -0.07 -1.65 -6.63
N ARG A 21 1.11 -1.20 -7.07
CA ARG A 21 1.27 0.09 -7.79
C ARG A 21 0.45 0.20 -9.06
N GLU A 22 0.22 -0.91 -9.77
CA GLU A 22 -0.54 -0.91 -11.02
C GLU A 22 -2.03 -0.72 -10.75
N TYR A 23 -2.55 -1.38 -9.70
CA TYR A 23 -3.93 -1.19 -9.26
C TYR A 23 -4.18 0.23 -8.74
N LEU A 24 -3.24 0.76 -7.94
CA LEU A 24 -3.33 2.11 -7.40
C LEU A 24 -3.05 3.21 -8.44
N ASN A 25 -2.58 2.84 -9.64
CA ASN A 25 -2.05 3.75 -10.64
C ASN A 25 -1.07 4.79 -10.04
N ALA A 26 -0.20 4.32 -9.14
CA ALA A 26 0.66 5.17 -8.32
C ALA A 26 2.13 4.90 -8.59
N ASP A 27 2.92 5.96 -8.73
CA ASP A 27 4.38 5.82 -8.76
C ASP A 27 4.93 5.41 -7.38
N ALA A 28 5.88 4.49 -7.38
CA ALA A 28 6.42 3.93 -6.14
C ALA A 28 7.21 4.96 -5.32
N ASN A 29 7.84 5.95 -5.94
CA ASN A 29 8.55 7.00 -5.22
C ASN A 29 7.57 8.02 -4.64
N THR A 30 6.54 8.41 -5.40
CA THR A 30 5.48 9.29 -4.89
C THR A 30 4.77 8.67 -3.69
N PHE A 31 4.42 7.37 -3.75
CA PHE A 31 3.83 6.67 -2.61
C PHE A 31 4.77 6.65 -1.40
N ARG A 32 6.06 6.39 -1.61
CA ARG A 32 7.07 6.41 -0.53
C ARG A 32 7.22 7.78 0.09
N TYR A 33 7.17 8.84 -0.71
CA TYR A 33 7.22 10.20 -0.24
C TYR A 33 6.00 10.51 0.64
N GLN A 34 4.79 10.25 0.15
CA GLN A 34 3.55 10.49 0.89
C GLN A 34 3.52 9.71 2.22
N ALA A 35 3.87 8.42 2.21
CA ALA A 35 3.90 7.61 3.43
C ALA A 35 4.86 8.18 4.50
N ARG A 36 6.01 8.71 4.08
CA ARG A 36 6.95 9.35 5.01
C ARG A 36 6.41 10.67 5.56
N GLU A 37 5.79 11.48 4.71
CA GLU A 37 5.16 12.73 5.14
C GLU A 37 4.02 12.46 6.12
N ASP A 38 3.18 11.46 5.85
CA ASP A 38 2.13 11.03 6.77
C ASP A 38 2.68 10.63 8.14
N LYS A 39 3.73 9.79 8.14
CA LYS A 39 4.41 9.39 9.37
C LYS A 39 5.03 10.57 10.11
N LYS A 40 5.58 11.55 9.39
CA LYS A 40 6.22 12.74 9.97
C LYS A 40 5.19 13.70 10.57
N ASN A 41 4.05 13.86 9.90
CA ASN A 41 3.01 14.81 10.28
C ASN A 41 1.91 14.17 11.15
N HIS A 42 2.04 12.89 11.48
CA HIS A 42 1.03 12.09 12.20
C HIS A 42 -0.35 12.11 11.53
N THR A 43 -0.36 12.06 10.19
CA THR A 43 -1.57 11.97 9.36
C THR A 43 -1.72 10.58 8.75
N ASP A 44 -2.92 10.25 8.26
CA ASP A 44 -3.20 9.03 7.49
C ASP A 44 -4.01 9.42 6.25
N SER A 45 -3.32 9.44 5.10
CA SER A 45 -3.93 9.76 3.81
C SER A 45 -4.39 8.53 3.02
N PHE A 46 -4.02 7.33 3.43
CA PHE A 46 -4.28 6.10 2.67
C PHE A 46 -5.58 5.41 3.08
N GLY A 47 -6.02 5.59 4.33
CA GLY A 47 -7.22 4.94 4.84
C GLY A 47 -7.06 3.43 5.13
N PHE A 48 -5.85 2.91 4.96
CA PHE A 48 -5.45 1.56 5.33
C PHE A 48 -4.04 1.58 5.95
N PRO A 49 -3.69 0.61 6.80
CA PRO A 49 -2.41 0.61 7.49
C PRO A 49 -1.23 0.51 6.52
N VAL A 50 -0.26 1.42 6.68
CA VAL A 50 1.01 1.41 5.96
C VAL A 50 2.16 1.39 6.97
N ILE A 51 2.98 0.35 6.92
CA ILE A 51 4.12 0.16 7.83
C ILE A 51 5.41 0.59 7.12
N ILE A 52 6.17 1.47 7.77
CA ILE A 52 7.41 2.04 7.23
C ILE A 52 8.61 1.56 8.03
N ILE A 53 9.51 0.82 7.35
CA ILE A 53 10.77 0.28 7.91
C ILE A 53 11.93 0.86 7.10
N GLY A 54 12.53 1.95 7.59
CA GLY A 54 13.53 2.72 6.83
C GLY A 54 12.95 3.21 5.50
N ASN A 55 13.48 2.71 4.38
CA ASN A 55 12.99 3.00 3.03
C ASN A 55 11.98 1.98 2.49
N ARG A 56 11.67 0.93 3.26
CA ARG A 56 10.76 -0.13 2.84
C ARG A 56 9.36 0.15 3.36
N ILE A 57 8.38 -0.13 2.50
CA ILE A 57 6.96 -0.06 2.80
C ILE A 57 6.39 -1.47 2.83
N LYS A 58 5.58 -1.74 3.84
CA LYS A 58 4.81 -2.96 4.01
C LYS A 58 3.35 -2.59 4.20
N ILE A 59 2.49 -3.20 3.38
CA ILE A 59 1.05 -3.01 3.38
C ILE A 59 0.43 -4.35 3.78
N PRO A 60 -0.23 -4.46 4.95
CA PRO A 60 -0.97 -5.67 5.31
C PRO A 60 -2.05 -5.97 4.27
N LYS A 61 -2.02 -7.18 3.68
CA LYS A 61 -2.91 -7.55 2.55
C LYS A 61 -4.38 -7.46 2.93
N GLU A 62 -4.77 -8.07 4.04
CA GLU A 62 -6.18 -8.16 4.47
C GLU A 62 -6.82 -6.77 4.69
N PRO A 63 -6.22 -5.84 5.48
CA PRO A 63 -6.74 -4.48 5.58
C PRO A 63 -6.82 -3.73 4.26
N PHE A 64 -5.83 -3.88 3.38
CA PHE A 64 -5.82 -3.25 2.07
C PHE A 64 -6.97 -3.74 1.19
N LEU A 65 -7.15 -5.07 1.08
CA LEU A 65 -8.24 -5.66 0.30
C LEU A 65 -9.61 -5.24 0.86
N LYS A 66 -9.77 -5.24 2.19
CA LYS A 66 -10.99 -4.80 2.84
C LYS A 66 -11.32 -3.34 2.49
N PHE A 67 -10.35 -2.44 2.61
CA PHE A 67 -10.55 -1.03 2.29
C PHE A 67 -10.94 -0.82 0.82
N MET A 68 -10.30 -1.54 -0.11
CA MET A 68 -10.59 -1.40 -1.54
C MET A 68 -11.93 -1.98 -1.97
N ARG A 69 -12.52 -2.90 -1.19
CA ARG A 69 -13.84 -3.47 -1.45
C ARG A 69 -15.00 -2.56 -0.98
N GLY A 70 -14.75 -1.67 -0.03
CA GLY A 70 -15.77 -0.86 0.67
C GLY A 70 -16.26 -1.55 1.93
#